data_AF-A0A0Q2M5Z6-F1
#
_entry.id   AF-A0A0Q2M5Z6-F1
#
_cell.length_a   1.000
_cell.length_b   1.000
_cell.length_c   1.000
_cell.angle_alpha   90.00
_cell.angle_beta   90.00
_cell.angle_gamma   90.00
#
_symmetry.space_group_name_H-M   'P 1'
#
loop_
_entity.id
_entity.type
_entity.pdbx_description
1 polymer ?
#
loop_
_entity_poly.entity_id
_entity_poly.type
_entity_poly.pdbx_seq_one_letter_code
_entity_poly.pdbx_strand_id
1 'polypeptide(L)'
;MFTVEGISELVRGIRRENGFPDSPFRIDEVRYDEEEDKLFIIAHDRTDKSVVIGNSFVIGKLRERLGVKQVTVYSNLDLEIKREKLEKAERLVKGTELEFLLPIIEAEKRFPPRKWPDIRGDIKTLVFLSFSAKALLGFAERLNLPYEAVGIRYSFPRLKYEPIKAEPKELFFPDEGKLVALAEERGAKLVLADFPFGLKSEGGIYLLNPFRLLHIGFFELKYLFGSDMPTVYDKKALIRFVTSLTYEGLMESTDGANLIWRMWRK
;
A
#
# COMPACT_ATOMS: atom_id res chain seq x y z
N MET A 1 2.66 0.99 -29.93
CA MET A 1 2.48 1.97 -28.85
C MET A 1 1.03 1.91 -28.42
N PHE A 2 0.76 1.76 -27.11
CA PHE A 2 -0.61 1.67 -26.60
C PHE A 2 -1.24 3.08 -26.58
N THR A 3 -2.42 3.24 -27.20
CA THR A 3 -3.16 4.51 -27.22
C THR A 3 -4.51 4.36 -26.52
N VAL A 4 -5.07 5.47 -26.04
CA VAL A 4 -6.38 5.50 -25.39
C VAL A 4 -7.46 4.94 -26.32
N GLU A 5 -7.46 5.35 -27.59
CA GLU A 5 -8.41 4.92 -28.60
C GLU A 5 -8.27 3.41 -28.88
N GLY A 6 -7.05 2.93 -29.08
CA GLY A 6 -6.79 1.52 -29.37
C GLY A 6 -7.19 0.60 -28.21
N ILE A 7 -6.91 1.00 -26.97
CA ILE A 7 -7.35 0.25 -25.78
C ILE A 7 -8.88 0.28 -25.66
N SER A 8 -9.51 1.43 -25.93
CA SER A 8 -10.96 1.57 -25.88
C SER A 8 -11.66 0.67 -26.91
N GLU A 9 -11.15 0.61 -28.13
CA GLU A 9 -11.67 -0.27 -29.19
C GLU A 9 -11.53 -1.75 -28.83
N LEU A 10 -10.39 -2.15 -28.28
CA LEU A 10 -10.17 -3.52 -27.82
C LEU A 10 -11.12 -3.91 -26.69
N VAL A 11 -11.32 -3.03 -25.71
CA VAL A 11 -12.28 -3.25 -24.62
C VAL A 11 -13.70 -3.41 -25.18
N ARG A 12 -14.15 -2.53 -26.08
CA ARG A 12 -15.47 -2.64 -26.74
C ARG A 12 -15.60 -3.92 -27.56
N GLY A 13 -14.55 -4.32 -28.28
CA GLY A 13 -14.49 -5.57 -29.04
C GLY A 13 -14.69 -6.77 -28.13
N ILE A 14 -13.86 -6.90 -27.09
CA ILE A 14 -13.94 -7.97 -26.10
C ILE A 14 -15.33 -8.04 -25.46
N ARG A 15 -15.90 -6.90 -25.05
CA ARG A 15 -17.23 -6.85 -24.44
C ARG A 15 -18.31 -7.37 -25.39
N ARG A 16 -18.35 -6.87 -26.64
CA ARG A 16 -19.33 -7.30 -27.66
C ARG A 16 -19.20 -8.77 -28.00
N GLU A 17 -17.98 -9.25 -28.23
CA GLU A 17 -17.70 -10.65 -28.57
C GLU A 17 -18.13 -11.64 -27.47
N ASN A 18 -18.20 -11.19 -26.21
CA ASN A 18 -18.51 -12.03 -25.06
C ASN A 18 -19.86 -11.71 -24.41
N GLY A 19 -20.75 -10.99 -25.12
CA GLY A 19 -22.12 -10.73 -24.68
C GLY A 19 -22.26 -9.80 -23.47
N PHE A 20 -21.23 -9.01 -23.15
CA PHE A 20 -21.33 -7.98 -22.12
C PHE A 20 -22.18 -6.80 -22.62
N PRO A 21 -22.89 -6.08 -21.72
CA PRO A 21 -23.60 -4.86 -22.09
C PRO A 21 -22.69 -3.83 -22.76
N ASP A 22 -23.21 -3.13 -23.77
CA ASP A 22 -22.53 -2.00 -24.39
C ASP A 22 -22.65 -0.76 -23.49
N SER A 23 -21.90 -0.80 -22.40
CA SER A 23 -21.83 0.29 -21.42
C SER A 23 -20.84 1.34 -21.92
N PRO A 24 -21.21 2.62 -21.95
CA PRO A 24 -20.26 3.68 -22.23
C PRO A 24 -19.18 3.70 -21.14
N PHE A 25 -17.95 4.00 -21.53
CA PHE A 25 -16.85 4.24 -20.60
C PHE A 25 -15.86 5.23 -21.18
N ARG A 26 -15.08 5.86 -20.30
CA ARG A 26 -14.00 6.79 -20.64
C ARG A 26 -12.67 6.35 -20.03
N ILE A 27 -11.64 6.31 -20.87
CA ILE A 27 -10.23 6.18 -20.47
C ILE A 27 -9.60 7.55 -20.66
N ASP A 28 -9.00 8.10 -19.61
CA ASP A 28 -8.32 9.40 -19.64
C ASP A 28 -6.87 9.26 -20.10
N GLU A 29 -6.19 8.20 -19.69
CA GLU A 29 -4.77 8.01 -19.98
C GLU A 29 -4.39 6.53 -19.99
N VAL A 30 -3.37 6.20 -20.78
CA VAL A 30 -2.72 4.88 -20.79
C VAL A 30 -1.23 5.07 -20.62
N ARG A 31 -0.61 4.34 -19.69
CA ARG A 31 0.83 4.37 -19.43
C ARG A 31 1.40 2.98 -19.53
N TYR A 32 2.51 2.82 -20.22
CA TYR A 32 3.19 1.55 -20.35
C TYR A 32 4.55 1.61 -19.66
N ASP A 33 4.82 0.63 -18.80
CA ASP A 33 6.11 0.46 -18.14
C ASP A 33 6.86 -0.68 -18.82
N GLU A 34 7.80 -0.30 -19.70
CA GLU A 34 8.59 -1.23 -20.51
C GLU A 34 9.48 -2.15 -19.66
N GLU A 35 10.00 -1.64 -18.54
CA GLU A 35 10.89 -2.40 -17.64
C GLU A 35 10.20 -3.62 -17.04
N GLU A 36 8.93 -3.47 -16.67
CA GLU A 36 8.15 -4.51 -16.00
C GLU A 36 7.13 -5.19 -16.91
N ASP A 37 7.03 -4.73 -18.17
CA ASP A 37 6.01 -5.10 -19.15
C ASP A 37 4.58 -4.97 -18.59
N LYS A 38 4.27 -3.80 -18.01
CA LYS A 38 2.99 -3.51 -17.37
C LYS A 38 2.26 -2.35 -18.03
N LEU A 39 1.00 -2.58 -18.37
CA LEU A 39 0.10 -1.56 -18.89
C LEU A 39 -0.81 -1.03 -17.78
N PHE A 40 -0.83 0.28 -17.60
CA PHE A 40 -1.72 0.99 -16.70
C PHE A 40 -2.76 1.73 -17.51
N ILE A 41 -4.04 1.49 -17.20
CA ILE A 41 -5.18 2.18 -17.80
C ILE A 41 -5.80 3.06 -16.72
N ILE A 42 -5.90 4.35 -17.00
CA ILE A 42 -6.49 5.33 -16.09
C ILE A 42 -7.87 5.66 -16.63
N ALA A 43 -8.88 5.04 -16.02
CA ALA A 43 -10.28 5.29 -16.30
C ALA A 43 -10.72 6.60 -15.63
N HIS A 44 -11.72 7.27 -16.18
CA HIS A 44 -12.14 8.57 -15.65
C HIS A 44 -12.71 8.45 -14.22
N ASP A 45 -13.62 7.50 -13.98
CA ASP A 45 -14.15 7.21 -12.65
C ASP A 45 -14.15 5.70 -12.29
N ARG A 46 -14.76 5.36 -11.14
CA ARG A 46 -14.90 3.97 -10.67
C ARG A 46 -15.87 3.14 -11.51
N THR A 47 -16.88 3.75 -12.09
CA THR A 47 -17.83 3.11 -13.00
C THR A 47 -17.13 2.71 -14.29
N ASP A 48 -16.37 3.64 -14.89
CA ASP A 48 -15.55 3.42 -16.06
C ASP A 48 -14.51 2.31 -15.82
N LYS A 49 -13.80 2.38 -14.68
CA LYS A 49 -12.87 1.32 -14.24
C LYS A 49 -13.57 -0.04 -14.22
N SER A 50 -14.79 -0.12 -13.68
CA SER A 50 -15.56 -1.36 -13.60
C SER A 50 -15.95 -1.90 -14.99
N VAL A 51 -16.29 -1.03 -15.94
CA VAL A 51 -16.59 -1.41 -17.33
C VAL A 51 -15.35 -1.97 -18.03
N VAL A 52 -14.18 -1.33 -17.85
CA VAL A 52 -12.90 -1.78 -18.41
C VAL A 52 -12.46 -3.11 -17.79
N ILE A 53 -12.64 -3.29 -16.48
CA ILE A 53 -12.30 -4.54 -15.77
C ILE A 53 -13.23 -5.69 -16.18
N GLY A 54 -14.54 -5.42 -16.27
CA GLY A 54 -15.56 -6.38 -16.68
C GLY A 54 -15.53 -7.68 -15.87
N ASN A 55 -15.67 -7.60 -14.55
CA ASN A 55 -15.59 -8.73 -13.62
C ASN A 55 -14.28 -9.54 -13.74
N SER A 56 -13.16 -8.86 -14.01
CA SER A 56 -11.83 -9.44 -14.28
C SER A 56 -11.72 -10.20 -15.61
N PHE A 57 -12.81 -10.42 -16.33
CA PHE A 57 -12.80 -11.14 -17.61
C PHE A 57 -12.24 -10.26 -18.73
N VAL A 58 -12.74 -9.03 -18.85
CA VAL A 58 -12.36 -8.11 -19.94
C VAL A 58 -10.90 -7.74 -19.84
N ILE A 59 -10.41 -7.39 -18.64
CA ILE A 59 -8.99 -7.11 -18.40
C ILE A 59 -8.10 -8.33 -18.66
N GLY A 60 -8.57 -9.55 -18.34
CA GLY A 60 -7.85 -10.79 -18.62
C GLY A 60 -7.67 -11.03 -20.13
N LYS A 61 -8.74 -10.85 -20.91
CA LYS A 61 -8.70 -10.95 -22.37
C LYS A 61 -7.89 -9.83 -23.01
N LEU A 62 -7.97 -8.62 -22.47
CA LEU A 62 -7.19 -7.48 -22.93
C LEU A 62 -5.70 -7.77 -22.77
N ARG A 63 -5.28 -8.26 -21.60
CA ARG A 63 -3.89 -8.70 -21.36
C ARG A 63 -3.46 -9.76 -22.40
N GLU A 64 -4.27 -10.78 -22.64
CA GLU A 64 -3.98 -11.83 -23.62
C GLU A 64 -3.78 -11.27 -25.03
N ARG A 65 -4.66 -10.36 -25.49
CA ARG A 65 -4.57 -9.75 -26.83
C ARG A 65 -3.37 -8.83 -26.99
N LEU A 66 -3.03 -8.10 -25.94
CA LEU A 66 -1.92 -7.14 -25.97
C LEU A 66 -0.56 -7.81 -25.78
N GLY A 67 -0.53 -9.05 -25.30
CA GLY A 67 0.72 -9.80 -25.09
C GLY A 67 1.60 -9.26 -23.95
N VAL A 68 1.03 -8.45 -23.05
CA VAL A 68 1.76 -7.86 -21.91
C VAL A 68 1.65 -8.74 -20.66
N LYS A 69 2.66 -8.70 -19.80
CA LYS A 69 2.71 -9.45 -18.54
C LYS A 69 1.56 -9.09 -17.59
N GLN A 70 1.20 -7.80 -17.51
CA GLN A 70 0.14 -7.34 -16.62
C GLN A 70 -0.61 -6.13 -17.19
N VAL A 71 -1.92 -6.08 -16.93
CA VAL A 71 -2.75 -4.89 -17.14
C VAL A 71 -3.36 -4.52 -15.79
N THR A 72 -3.35 -3.24 -15.42
CA THR A 72 -3.98 -2.73 -14.20
C THR A 72 -4.79 -1.49 -14.52
N VAL A 73 -5.99 -1.38 -13.95
CA VAL A 73 -6.90 -0.27 -14.19
C VAL A 73 -7.08 0.52 -12.89
N TYR A 74 -6.79 1.82 -12.95
CA TYR A 74 -7.04 2.79 -11.87
C TYR A 74 -8.17 3.73 -12.27
N SER A 75 -8.84 4.33 -11.29
CA SER A 75 -9.70 5.49 -11.56
C SER A 75 -8.89 6.77 -11.35
N ASN A 76 -9.11 7.79 -12.17
CA ASN A 76 -8.44 9.07 -12.02
C ASN A 76 -8.80 9.73 -10.68
N LEU A 77 -10.06 9.57 -10.23
CA LEU A 77 -10.50 10.02 -8.91
C LEU A 77 -9.66 9.43 -7.76
N ASP A 78 -9.37 8.11 -7.77
CA ASP A 78 -8.53 7.49 -6.74
C ASP A 78 -7.09 8.06 -6.78
N LEU A 79 -6.55 8.33 -7.98
CA LEU A 79 -5.23 8.92 -8.16
C LEU A 79 -5.17 10.39 -7.71
N GLU A 80 -6.22 11.17 -7.93
CA GLU A 80 -6.33 12.55 -7.45
C GLU A 80 -6.40 12.60 -5.92
N ILE A 81 -7.20 11.73 -5.30
CA ILE A 81 -7.24 11.59 -3.83
C ILE A 81 -5.84 11.24 -3.29
N LYS A 82 -5.14 10.30 -3.93
CA LYS A 82 -3.76 9.97 -3.57
C LYS A 82 -2.83 11.19 -3.65
N ARG A 83 -2.89 11.97 -4.73
CA ARG A 83 -2.07 13.20 -4.89
C ARG A 83 -2.35 14.22 -3.79
N GLU A 84 -3.61 14.47 -3.45
CA GLU A 84 -3.97 15.40 -2.36
C GLU A 84 -3.42 14.92 -1.00
N LYS A 85 -3.48 13.60 -0.73
CA LYS A 85 -2.90 13.01 0.49
C LYS A 85 -1.37 13.16 0.51
N LEU A 86 -0.71 12.98 -0.62
CA LEU A 86 0.74 13.14 -0.75
C LEU A 86 1.19 14.60 -0.57
N GLU A 87 0.41 15.58 -1.04
CA GLU A 87 0.69 17.00 -0.76
C GLU A 87 0.62 17.32 0.74
N LYS A 88 -0.35 16.72 1.46
CA LYS A 88 -0.41 16.83 2.92
C LYS A 88 0.79 16.16 3.58
N ALA A 89 1.17 14.97 3.12
CA ALA A 89 2.35 14.26 3.62
C ALA A 89 3.64 15.06 3.40
N GLU A 90 3.80 15.70 2.23
CA GLU A 90 4.95 16.55 1.92
C GLU A 90 5.11 17.68 2.95
N ARG A 91 4.01 18.35 3.30
CA ARG A 91 4.01 19.42 4.31
C ARG A 91 4.37 18.92 5.71
N LEU A 92 4.00 17.68 6.04
CA LEU A 92 4.29 17.08 7.35
C LEU A 92 5.76 16.69 7.52
N VAL A 93 6.44 16.29 6.44
CA VAL A 93 7.85 15.87 6.50
C VAL A 93 8.82 17.01 6.26
N LYS A 94 8.40 18.08 5.56
CA LYS A 94 9.24 19.23 5.27
C LYS A 94 9.69 19.94 6.55
N GLY A 95 10.97 20.25 6.67
CA GLY A 95 11.59 20.85 7.84
C GLY A 95 11.83 19.89 9.01
N THR A 96 11.65 18.57 8.80
CA THR A 96 11.87 17.53 9.83
C THR A 96 13.06 16.64 9.49
N GLU A 97 13.47 15.76 10.40
CA GLU A 97 14.50 14.73 10.12
C GLU A 97 14.04 13.70 9.05
N LEU A 98 12.78 13.76 8.61
CA LEU A 98 12.18 12.88 7.61
C LEU A 98 12.16 13.46 6.19
N GLU A 99 12.85 14.57 5.93
CA GLU A 99 12.93 15.18 4.59
C GLU A 99 13.46 14.24 3.51
N PHE A 100 14.23 13.21 3.88
CA PHE A 100 14.65 12.15 2.95
C PHE A 100 13.46 11.41 2.30
N LEU A 101 12.23 11.51 2.83
CA LEU A 101 11.03 10.95 2.22
C LEU A 101 10.47 11.80 1.07
N LEU A 102 10.86 13.07 0.94
CA LEU A 102 10.34 13.98 -0.09
C LEU A 102 10.48 13.43 -1.52
N PRO A 103 11.62 12.83 -1.93
CA PRO A 103 11.74 12.24 -3.26
C PRO A 103 10.82 11.02 -3.49
N ILE A 104 10.49 10.25 -2.45
CA ILE A 104 9.50 9.16 -2.53
C ILE A 104 8.10 9.74 -2.73
N ILE A 105 7.75 10.77 -1.95
CA ILE A 105 6.44 11.44 -2.04
C ILE A 105 6.25 11.99 -3.45
N GLU A 106 7.26 12.65 -4.00
CA GLU A 106 7.21 13.19 -5.36
C GLU A 106 7.12 12.09 -6.43
N ALA A 107 7.83 10.97 -6.24
CA ALA A 107 7.68 9.81 -7.12
C ALA A 107 6.26 9.22 -7.05
N GLU A 108 5.66 9.13 -5.86
CA GLU A 108 4.31 8.60 -5.66
C GLU A 108 3.22 9.50 -6.28
N LYS A 109 3.43 10.82 -6.42
CA LYS A 109 2.46 11.70 -7.12
C LYS A 109 2.34 11.37 -8.61
N ARG A 110 3.41 10.84 -9.19
CA ARG A 110 3.49 10.44 -10.60
C ARG A 110 3.03 9.00 -10.84
N PHE A 111 2.75 8.24 -9.78
CA PHE A 111 2.20 6.89 -9.88
C PHE A 111 0.89 6.87 -10.68
N PRO A 112 0.66 5.87 -11.55
CA PRO A 112 1.54 4.74 -11.93
C PRO A 112 2.45 5.03 -13.16
N PRO A 113 3.57 4.31 -13.36
CA PRO A 113 4.14 3.26 -12.51
C PRO A 113 4.80 3.81 -11.24
N ARG A 114 5.10 2.91 -10.28
CA ARG A 114 5.84 3.24 -9.06
C ARG A 114 7.34 3.13 -9.30
N LYS A 115 8.02 4.26 -9.45
CA LYS A 115 9.49 4.33 -9.65
C LYS A 115 10.12 5.16 -8.54
N TRP A 116 10.45 4.51 -7.42
CA TRP A 116 11.10 5.18 -6.30
C TRP A 116 12.59 5.38 -6.58
N PRO A 117 13.13 6.59 -6.36
CA PRO A 117 14.57 6.80 -6.40
C PRO A 117 15.26 6.05 -5.27
N ASP A 118 16.56 5.84 -5.41
CA ASP A 118 17.39 5.34 -4.32
C ASP A 118 17.62 6.43 -3.28
N ILE A 119 17.29 6.11 -2.04
CA ILE A 119 17.36 7.03 -0.91
C ILE A 119 18.06 6.33 0.24
N ARG A 120 18.75 7.14 1.05
CA ARG A 120 19.30 6.74 2.33
C ARG A 120 18.82 7.69 3.42
N GLY A 121 18.11 7.14 4.40
CA GLY A 121 17.83 7.85 5.65
C GLY A 121 18.86 7.45 6.71
N ASP A 122 19.41 8.44 7.41
CA ASP A 122 20.39 8.22 8.50
C ASP A 122 19.75 8.48 9.86
N ILE A 123 18.62 7.81 10.10
CA ILE A 123 17.85 7.93 11.35
C ILE A 123 17.70 6.55 11.99
N LYS A 124 18.16 6.43 13.25
CA LYS A 124 18.03 5.17 13.98
C LYS A 124 16.55 4.84 14.16
N THR A 125 16.17 3.68 13.65
CA THR A 125 14.77 3.29 13.47
C THR A 125 14.42 2.06 14.30
N LEU A 126 13.26 2.08 14.96
CA LEU A 126 12.64 0.93 15.56
C LEU A 126 11.49 0.45 14.66
N VAL A 127 11.51 -0.80 14.21
CA VAL A 127 10.42 -1.39 13.44
C VAL A 127 9.62 -2.30 14.36
N PHE A 128 8.38 -1.92 14.67
CA PHE A 128 7.47 -2.81 15.36
C PHE A 128 6.74 -3.68 14.34
N LEU A 129 6.94 -5.00 14.42
CA LEU A 129 6.30 -5.97 13.54
C LEU A 129 4.80 -6.09 13.87
N SER A 130 4.02 -5.21 13.26
CA SER A 130 2.55 -5.21 13.23
C SER A 130 2.03 -5.98 12.00
N PHE A 131 0.74 -5.86 11.68
CA PHE A 131 0.08 -6.62 10.61
C PHE A 131 0.82 -6.59 9.26
N SER A 132 1.39 -5.44 8.91
CA SER A 132 2.18 -5.21 7.69
C SER A 132 3.69 -5.46 7.90
N ALA A 133 4.09 -6.31 8.85
CA ALA A 133 5.48 -6.55 9.27
C ALA A 133 6.48 -6.65 8.12
N LYS A 134 6.18 -7.48 7.11
CA LYS A 134 7.08 -7.66 5.97
C LYS A 134 7.23 -6.38 5.12
N ALA A 135 6.15 -5.63 4.96
CA ALA A 135 6.19 -4.35 4.26
C ALA A 135 6.93 -3.29 5.07
N LEU A 136 6.80 -3.27 6.40
CA LEU A 136 7.52 -2.32 7.25
C LEU A 136 9.04 -2.57 7.21
N LEU A 137 9.45 -3.84 7.27
CA LEU A 137 10.85 -4.22 7.08
C LEU A 137 11.34 -3.86 5.68
N GLY A 138 10.58 -4.21 4.64
CA GLY A 138 10.92 -3.88 3.26
C GLY A 138 11.00 -2.38 3.01
N PHE A 139 10.19 -1.57 3.69
CA PHE A 139 10.27 -0.12 3.64
C PHE A 139 11.56 0.40 4.30
N ALA A 140 11.91 -0.13 5.48
CA ALA A 140 13.17 0.23 6.15
C ALA A 140 14.40 -0.13 5.32
N GLU A 141 14.40 -1.33 4.73
CA GLU A 141 15.45 -1.82 3.82
C GLU A 141 15.54 -0.96 2.55
N ARG A 142 14.39 -0.64 1.91
CA ARG A 142 14.34 0.15 0.67
C ARG A 142 14.90 1.56 0.84
N LEU A 143 14.79 2.12 2.04
CA LEU A 143 15.29 3.44 2.40
C LEU A 143 16.68 3.41 3.08
N ASN A 144 17.31 2.23 3.15
CA ASN A 144 18.60 2.02 3.80
C ASN A 144 18.65 2.56 5.23
N LEU A 145 17.55 2.44 5.98
CA LEU A 145 17.46 2.90 7.36
C LEU A 145 18.25 1.96 8.29
N PRO A 146 19.04 2.48 9.24
CA PRO A 146 19.57 1.65 10.32
C PRO A 146 18.42 1.29 11.28
N TYR A 147 18.02 0.03 11.31
CA TYR A 147 16.86 -0.40 12.09
C TYR A 147 17.08 -1.59 13.04
N GLU A 148 16.32 -1.59 14.12
CA GLU A 148 16.10 -2.74 15.01
C GLU A 148 14.64 -3.19 14.89
N ALA A 149 14.40 -4.49 14.67
CA ALA A 149 13.06 -5.04 14.56
C ALA A 149 12.62 -5.67 15.89
N VAL A 150 11.46 -5.27 16.39
CA VAL A 150 10.81 -5.80 17.60
C VAL A 150 9.41 -6.29 17.28
N GLY A 151 8.90 -7.26 18.02
CA GLY A 151 7.56 -7.79 17.75
C GLY A 151 7.03 -8.69 18.84
N ILE A 152 5.77 -9.09 18.73
CA ILE A 152 5.15 -10.01 19.69
C ILE A 152 5.79 -11.40 19.53
N ARG A 153 6.13 -12.05 20.65
CA ARG A 153 6.70 -13.40 20.60
C ARG A 153 5.79 -14.35 19.79
N TYR A 154 6.41 -15.07 18.86
CA TYR A 154 5.79 -16.03 17.93
C TYR A 154 4.83 -15.48 16.88
N SER A 155 4.56 -14.17 16.81
CA SER A 155 3.63 -13.61 15.81
C SER A 155 4.11 -13.82 14.37
N PHE A 156 5.41 -13.72 14.10
CA PHE A 156 5.98 -13.89 12.76
C PHE A 156 7.15 -14.88 12.74
N PRO A 157 6.92 -16.20 12.84
CA PRO A 157 7.99 -17.20 13.01
C PRO A 157 9.05 -17.22 11.91
N ARG A 158 8.76 -16.63 10.74
CA ARG A 158 9.65 -16.58 9.58
C ARG A 158 10.51 -15.31 9.51
N LEU A 159 10.24 -14.32 10.37
CA LEU A 159 10.94 -13.05 10.40
C LEU A 159 11.92 -13.01 11.58
N LYS A 160 13.02 -12.28 11.42
CA LYS A 160 14.00 -12.04 12.48
C LYS A 160 13.62 -10.77 13.23
N TYR A 161 13.40 -10.88 14.54
CA TYR A 161 13.07 -9.76 15.41
C TYR A 161 13.31 -10.12 16.87
N GLU A 162 13.42 -9.11 17.72
CA GLU A 162 13.47 -9.28 19.17
C GLU A 162 12.05 -9.35 19.76
N PRO A 163 11.74 -10.42 20.52
CA PRO A 163 10.42 -10.58 21.10
C PRO A 163 10.20 -9.63 22.29
N ILE A 164 9.14 -8.82 22.23
CA ILE A 164 8.69 -7.95 23.32
C ILE A 164 7.34 -8.41 23.88
N LYS A 165 7.04 -8.02 25.13
CA LYS A 165 5.73 -8.29 25.75
C LYS A 165 4.70 -7.32 25.17
N ALA A 166 3.69 -7.83 24.47
CA ALA A 166 2.59 -7.04 23.91
C ALA A 166 1.32 -7.88 23.83
N GLU A 167 0.17 -7.22 23.80
CA GLU A 167 -1.12 -7.86 23.57
C GLU A 167 -1.32 -8.15 22.07
N PRO A 168 -1.97 -9.27 21.69
CA PRO A 168 -2.21 -9.60 20.28
C PRO A 168 -2.97 -8.51 19.48
N LYS A 169 -3.73 -7.65 20.15
CA LYS A 169 -4.41 -6.49 19.53
C LYS A 169 -3.42 -5.44 19.00
N GLU A 170 -2.24 -5.33 19.62
CA GLU A 170 -1.21 -4.35 19.27
C GLU A 170 -0.64 -4.61 17.86
N LEU A 171 -0.79 -5.82 17.31
CA LEU A 171 -0.46 -6.09 15.91
C LEU A 171 -1.26 -5.25 14.92
N PHE A 172 -2.46 -4.82 15.29
CA PHE A 172 -3.32 -4.01 14.43
C PHE A 172 -3.40 -2.56 14.89
N PHE A 173 -3.22 -2.33 16.19
CA PHE A 173 -3.28 -1.02 16.80
C PHE A 173 -2.10 -0.87 17.75
N PRO A 174 -0.89 -0.56 17.23
CA PRO A 174 0.32 -0.44 18.04
C PRO A 174 0.16 0.59 19.16
N ASP A 175 0.67 0.28 20.35
CA ASP A 175 0.63 1.19 21.50
C ASP A 175 1.69 2.29 21.36
N GLU A 176 1.26 3.52 21.13
CA GLU A 176 2.13 4.68 20.89
C GLU A 176 3.07 4.93 22.08
N GLY A 177 2.54 5.04 23.30
CA GLY A 177 3.33 5.40 24.47
C GLY A 177 4.39 4.34 24.81
N LYS A 178 4.03 3.07 24.67
CA LYS A 178 4.98 1.96 24.87
C LYS A 178 6.09 1.94 23.81
N LEU A 179 5.75 2.21 22.55
CA LEU A 179 6.74 2.24 21.48
C LEU A 179 7.65 3.48 21.56
N VAL A 180 7.13 4.62 22.03
CA VAL A 180 7.93 5.80 22.35
C VAL A 180 8.95 5.47 23.45
N ALA A 181 8.50 4.92 24.59
CA ALA A 181 9.39 4.56 25.69
C ALA A 181 10.49 3.56 25.26
N LEU A 182 10.13 2.57 24.43
CA LEU A 182 11.09 1.60 23.90
C LEU A 182 12.07 2.24 22.90
N ALA A 183 11.61 3.19 22.10
CA ALA A 183 12.47 3.94 21.18
C ALA A 183 13.45 4.84 21.95
N GLU A 184 13.02 5.50 23.03
CA GLU A 184 13.90 6.27 23.93
C GLU A 184 14.99 5.39 24.55
N GLU A 185 14.61 4.23 25.11
CA GLU A 185 15.55 3.26 25.70
C GLU A 185 16.63 2.83 24.70
N ARG A 186 16.24 2.66 23.43
CA ARG A 186 17.13 2.23 22.34
C ARG A 186 17.79 3.38 21.59
N GLY A 187 17.50 4.62 21.93
CA GLY A 187 17.98 5.81 21.20
C GLY A 187 17.50 5.87 19.74
N ALA A 188 16.37 5.24 19.42
CA ALA A 188 15.74 5.36 18.11
C ALA A 188 14.92 6.65 18.03
N LYS A 189 14.99 7.35 16.91
CA LYS A 189 14.23 8.58 16.65
C LYS A 189 13.03 8.38 15.73
N LEU A 190 12.94 7.23 15.08
CA LEU A 190 11.85 6.87 14.18
C LEU A 190 11.29 5.51 14.59
N VAL A 191 9.97 5.40 14.66
CA VAL A 191 9.24 4.15 14.86
C VAL A 191 8.37 3.87 13.63
N LEU A 192 8.55 2.70 13.04
CA LEU A 192 7.70 2.19 11.95
C LEU A 192 6.71 1.17 12.50
N ALA A 193 5.41 1.42 12.30
CA ALA A 193 4.34 0.49 12.66
C ALA A 193 3.04 0.79 11.89
N ASP A 194 2.05 -0.10 11.98
CA ASP A 194 0.69 0.12 11.46
C ASP A 194 -0.13 1.09 12.35
N PHE A 195 0.39 2.29 12.62
CA PHE A 195 -0.33 3.33 13.35
C PHE A 195 -1.61 3.74 12.62
N PRO A 196 -2.64 4.25 13.34
CA PRO A 196 -3.89 4.74 12.73
C PRO A 196 -3.74 6.11 12.03
N PHE A 197 -2.53 6.65 11.92
CA PHE A 197 -2.21 7.91 11.24
C PHE A 197 -0.97 7.75 10.36
N GLY A 198 -0.71 8.70 9.47
CA GLY A 198 0.48 8.68 8.61
C GLY A 198 1.77 9.01 9.37
N LEU A 199 1.80 10.15 10.06
CA LEU A 199 2.95 10.64 10.82
C LEU A 199 2.49 11.41 12.06
N LYS A 200 3.14 11.17 13.19
CA LYS A 200 3.00 11.92 14.45
C LYS A 200 4.38 12.08 15.07
N SER A 201 4.61 13.15 15.83
CA SER A 201 5.82 13.35 16.62
C SER A 201 5.46 13.41 18.10
N GLU A 202 6.18 12.67 18.93
CA GLU A 202 5.95 12.59 20.38
C GLU A 202 7.30 12.44 21.09
N GLY A 203 7.62 13.34 22.03
CA GLY A 203 8.91 13.29 22.74
C GLY A 203 10.15 13.47 21.86
N GLY A 204 10.01 14.03 20.65
CA GLY A 204 11.11 14.09 19.66
C GLY A 204 11.32 12.80 18.87
N ILE A 205 10.43 11.82 19.03
CA ILE A 205 10.39 10.58 18.25
C ILE A 205 9.26 10.66 17.22
N TYR A 206 9.58 10.29 15.98
CA TYR A 206 8.62 10.22 14.89
C TYR A 206 7.95 8.84 14.88
N LEU A 207 6.62 8.82 14.97
CA LEU A 207 5.79 7.63 14.80
C LEU A 207 5.21 7.64 13.38
N LEU A 208 5.60 6.66 12.57
CA LEU A 208 5.31 6.65 11.14
C LEU A 208 4.62 5.35 10.70
N ASN A 209 3.45 5.49 10.07
CA ASN A 209 2.90 4.47 9.19
C ASN A 209 3.18 4.89 7.75
N PRO A 210 4.20 4.31 7.10
CA PRO A 210 4.60 4.75 5.76
C PRO A 210 3.51 4.55 4.71
N PHE A 211 2.61 3.58 4.91
CA PHE A 211 1.58 3.24 3.93
C PHE A 211 0.39 4.18 4.01
N ARG A 212 0.01 4.62 5.22
CA ARG A 212 -0.96 5.70 5.41
C ARG A 212 -0.40 7.05 4.96
N LEU A 213 0.89 7.31 5.23
CA LEU A 213 1.55 8.54 4.78
C LEU A 213 1.56 8.65 3.25
N LEU A 214 1.98 7.58 2.57
CA LEU A 214 2.13 7.56 1.11
C LEU A 214 0.84 7.16 0.37
N HIS A 215 -0.22 6.86 1.11
CA HIS A 215 -1.50 6.37 0.60
C HIS A 215 -1.31 5.19 -0.37
N ILE A 216 -0.64 4.14 0.12
CA ILE A 216 -0.36 2.91 -0.63
C ILE A 216 -1.27 1.81 -0.08
N GLY A 217 -2.09 1.25 -0.96
CA GLY A 217 -3.07 0.24 -0.58
C GLY A 217 -2.42 -1.10 -0.22
N PHE A 218 -3.11 -1.89 0.60
CA PHE A 218 -2.64 -3.19 1.09
C PHE A 218 -2.20 -4.14 -0.03
N PHE A 219 -2.97 -4.18 -1.13
CA PHE A 219 -2.64 -5.02 -2.27
C PHE A 219 -1.31 -4.58 -2.91
N GLU A 220 -1.11 -3.27 -3.09
CA GLU A 220 0.13 -2.73 -3.63
C GLU A 220 1.33 -3.07 -2.75
N LEU A 221 1.18 -2.97 -1.42
CA LEU A 221 2.24 -3.38 -0.47
C LEU A 221 2.64 -4.84 -0.65
N LYS A 222 1.66 -5.71 -0.85
CA LYS A 222 1.91 -7.14 -1.09
C LYS A 222 2.73 -7.36 -2.38
N TYR A 223 2.54 -6.56 -3.43
CA TYR A 223 3.38 -6.68 -4.64
C TYR A 223 4.76 -6.06 -4.43
N LEU A 224 4.86 -4.98 -3.67
CA LEU A 224 6.12 -4.27 -3.45
C LEU A 224 7.07 -5.04 -2.52
N PHE A 225 6.56 -5.54 -1.40
CA PHE A 225 7.37 -6.11 -0.32
C PHE A 225 6.99 -7.55 0.03
N GLY A 226 5.91 -8.08 -0.55
CA GLY A 226 5.32 -9.33 -0.12
C GLY A 226 4.45 -9.17 1.13
N SER A 227 3.98 -10.30 1.66
CA SER A 227 3.19 -10.36 2.89
C SER A 227 3.64 -11.54 3.74
N ASP A 228 3.63 -11.38 5.06
CA ASP A 228 3.68 -12.50 6.00
C ASP A 228 2.54 -12.32 7.01
N MET A 229 1.79 -13.39 7.27
CA MET A 229 0.56 -13.30 8.06
C MET A 229 0.86 -13.67 9.51
N PRO A 230 0.38 -12.89 10.50
CA PRO A 230 0.63 -13.22 11.89
C PRO A 230 -0.05 -14.55 12.26
N THR A 231 0.59 -15.31 13.15
CA THR A 231 0.05 -16.58 13.68
C THR A 231 -0.76 -16.40 14.95
N VAL A 232 -0.46 -15.36 15.73
CA VAL A 232 -1.14 -15.00 16.97
C VAL A 232 -1.74 -13.61 16.79
N TYR A 233 -3.05 -13.46 16.89
CA TYR A 233 -3.73 -12.18 16.70
C TYR A 233 -5.12 -12.15 17.33
N ASP A 234 -5.63 -10.96 17.62
CA ASP A 234 -7.01 -10.75 18.08
C ASP A 234 -7.98 -10.65 16.88
N LYS A 235 -8.96 -11.55 16.80
CA LYS A 235 -9.92 -11.62 15.69
C LYS A 235 -10.85 -10.40 15.60
N LYS A 236 -11.22 -9.77 16.73
CA LYS A 236 -12.07 -8.57 16.72
C LYS A 236 -11.25 -7.35 16.29
N ALA A 237 -10.01 -7.25 16.73
CA ALA A 237 -9.08 -6.21 16.31
C ALA A 237 -8.81 -6.30 14.80
N LEU A 238 -8.63 -7.52 14.26
CA LEU A 238 -8.51 -7.74 12.82
C LEU A 238 -9.69 -7.13 12.05
N ILE A 239 -10.94 -7.44 12.45
CA ILE A 239 -12.12 -6.91 11.76
C ILE A 239 -12.09 -5.38 11.76
N ARG A 240 -11.87 -4.76 12.93
CA ARG A 240 -11.83 -3.29 13.03
C ARG A 240 -10.74 -2.68 12.16
N PHE A 241 -9.57 -3.31 12.12
CA PHE A 241 -8.44 -2.85 11.32
C PHE A 241 -8.70 -2.96 9.82
N VAL A 242 -9.27 -4.08 9.37
CA VAL A 242 -9.66 -4.24 7.96
C VAL A 242 -10.74 -3.24 7.57
N THR A 243 -11.73 -3.01 8.45
CA THR A 243 -12.76 -2.01 8.23
C THR A 243 -12.17 -0.60 8.13
N SER A 244 -11.19 -0.24 8.98
CA SER A 244 -10.56 1.09 8.91
C SER A 244 -9.78 1.28 7.61
N LEU A 245 -8.98 0.30 7.19
CA LEU A 245 -8.28 0.35 5.90
C LEU A 245 -9.25 0.47 4.72
N THR A 246 -10.40 -0.20 4.78
CA THR A 246 -11.44 -0.12 3.74
C THR A 246 -12.06 1.27 3.69
N TYR A 247 -12.41 1.83 4.85
CA TYR A 247 -13.01 3.17 4.96
C TYR A 247 -12.04 4.27 4.48
N GLU A 248 -10.76 4.09 4.71
CA GLU A 248 -9.70 5.03 4.30
C GLU A 248 -9.29 4.90 2.83
N GLY A 249 -9.85 3.94 2.09
CA GLY A 249 -9.49 3.68 0.70
C GLY A 249 -8.14 2.95 0.52
N LEU A 250 -7.57 2.40 1.58
CA LEU A 250 -6.30 1.64 1.56
C LEU A 250 -6.51 0.14 1.31
N MET A 251 -7.75 -0.31 1.25
CA MET A 251 -8.11 -1.70 0.97
C MET A 251 -9.45 -1.75 0.23
N GLU A 252 -9.56 -2.55 -0.82
CA GLU A 252 -10.83 -2.81 -1.49
C GLU A 252 -11.73 -3.67 -0.58
N SER A 253 -13.04 -3.41 -0.58
CA SER A 253 -13.98 -4.11 0.31
C SER A 253 -13.99 -5.63 0.10
N THR A 254 -13.82 -6.08 -1.14
CA THR A 254 -13.74 -7.49 -1.51
C THR A 254 -12.48 -8.16 -0.96
N ASP A 255 -11.34 -7.46 -1.00
CA ASP A 255 -10.08 -7.93 -0.43
C ASP A 255 -10.15 -7.99 1.10
N GLY A 256 -10.75 -6.97 1.72
CA GLY A 256 -10.98 -6.96 3.16
C GLY A 256 -11.85 -8.13 3.63
N ALA A 257 -12.97 -8.38 2.95
CA ALA A 257 -13.84 -9.52 3.24
C ALA A 257 -13.10 -10.87 3.11
N ASN A 258 -12.33 -11.03 2.02
CA ASN A 258 -11.53 -12.24 1.79
C ASN A 258 -10.44 -12.44 2.87
N LEU A 259 -9.80 -11.36 3.29
CA LEU A 259 -8.78 -11.37 4.34
C LEU A 259 -9.37 -11.79 5.69
N ILE A 260 -10.48 -11.16 6.10
CA ILE A 260 -11.21 -11.52 7.32
C ILE A 260 -11.59 -13.00 7.27
N TRP A 261 -12.22 -13.46 6.19
CA TRP A 261 -12.62 -14.87 6.05
C TRP A 261 -11.44 -15.82 6.25
N ARG A 262 -10.32 -15.57 5.56
CA ARG A 262 -9.13 -16.45 5.59
C ARG A 262 -8.51 -16.52 6.99
N MET A 263 -8.44 -15.39 7.69
CA MET A 263 -7.89 -15.34 9.04
C MET A 263 -8.91 -15.76 10.10
N TRP A 264 -10.20 -15.70 9.83
CA TRP A 264 -11.22 -16.16 10.77
C TRP A 264 -11.26 -17.69 10.87
N ARG A 265 -11.02 -18.38 9.75
CA ARG A 265 -11.00 -19.85 9.66
C ARG A 265 -9.76 -20.51 10.30
N LYS A 266 -8.68 -19.75 10.47
CA LYS A 266 -7.51 -20.18 11.23
C LYS A 266 -7.76 -20.02 12.73
#